data_AF-A0A381UGF3-F1
#
_entry.id   AF-A0A381UGF3-F1
#
_cell.length_a   1.000
_cell.length_b   1.000
_cell.length_c   1.000
_cell.angle_alpha   90.00
_cell.angle_beta   90.00
_cell.angle_gamma   90.00
#
_symmetry.space_group_name_H-M   'P 1'
#
loop_
_entity.id
_entity.type
_entity.pdbx_description
1 polymer ?
#
loop_
_entity_poly.entity_id
_entity_poly.type
_entity_poly.pdbx_seq_one_letter_code
_entity_poly.pdbx_strand_id
1 'polypeptide(L)' 'MTLYSIGCVAVVVGGLSFNLVPLCVEGVKPSQLIKVAIIIFVILIIVAIAAIGSAELYSWYLASSR' A
#
# COMPACT_ATOMS: atom_id res chain seq x y z
N MET A 1 -17.99 2.54 11.18
CA MET A 1 -16.89 3.30 10.54
C MET A 1 -15.54 3.13 11.25
N THR A 2 -15.48 2.97 12.58
CA THR A 2 -14.23 2.76 13.33
C THR A 2 -13.44 1.52 12.90
N LEU A 3 -14.07 0.34 12.89
CA LEU A 3 -13.41 -0.91 12.46
C LEU A 3 -12.86 -0.85 11.03
N TYR A 4 -13.62 -0.24 10.11
CA TYR A 4 -13.20 -0.04 8.73
C TYR A 4 -11.93 0.82 8.64
N SER A 5 -11.93 1.98 9.32
CA SER A 5 -10.76 2.86 9.34
C SER A 5 -9.54 2.18 9.97
N ILE A 6 -9.75 1.41 11.04
CA ILE A 6 -8.67 0.64 11.69
C ILE A 6 -8.10 -0.39 10.71
N GLY A 7 -8.96 -1.12 9.99
CA GLY A 7 -8.54 -2.09 8.98
C GLY A 7 -7.70 -1.44 7.88
N CYS A 8 -8.13 -0.30 7.34
CA CYS A 8 -7.38 0.43 6.32
C CYS A 8 -5.98 0.83 6.81
N VAL A 9 -5.88 1.40 8.01
CA VAL A 9 -4.59 1.79 8.60
C VAL A 9 -3.72 0.57 8.85
N ALA A 10 -4.29 -0.51 9.39
CA ALA A 10 -3.55 -1.74 9.68
C ALA A 10 -2.95 -2.38 8.42
N VAL A 11 -3.68 -2.37 7.29
CA VAL A 11 -3.17 -2.88 6.00
C VAL A 11 -1.98 -2.05 5.51
N VAL A 12 -2.06 -0.71 5.60
CA VAL A 12 -0.95 0.17 5.20
C VAL A 12 0.27 -0.02 6.09
N VAL A 13 0.08 -0.04 7.41
CA VAL A 13 1.16 -0.26 8.38
C VAL A 13 1.78 -1.63 8.18
N GLY A 14 0.97 -2.68 8.06
CA GLY A 14 1.45 -4.04 7.81
C GLY A 14 2.25 -4.15 6.50
N GLY A 15 1.71 -3.62 5.40
CA GLY A 15 2.40 -3.58 4.11
C GLY A 15 3.75 -2.86 4.20
N LEU A 16 3.80 -1.70 4.86
CA LEU A 16 5.04 -0.95 5.05
C LEU A 16 6.04 -1.72 5.92
N SER A 17 5.61 -2.26 7.06
CA SER A 17 6.44 -3.03 7.98
C SER A 17 7.06 -4.25 7.30
N PHE A 18 6.28 -5.06 6.56
CA PHE A 18 6.81 -6.25 5.88
C PHE A 18 7.85 -5.93 4.80
N ASN A 19 7.73 -4.79 4.13
CA ASN A 19 8.72 -4.35 3.14
C ASN A 19 9.99 -3.77 3.79
N LEU A 20 9.90 -3.25 5.02
CA LEU A 20 11.06 -2.72 5.75
C LEU A 20 11.82 -3.79 6.54
N VAL A 21 11.17 -4.87 6.98
CA VAL A 21 11.78 -5.94 7.79
C VAL A 21 13.12 -6.45 7.22
N PRO A 22 13.27 -6.76 5.92
CA PRO A 22 14.55 -7.22 5.36
C PRO A 22 15.69 -6.20 5.44
N LEU A 23 15.38 -4.93 5.65
CA LEU A 23 16.34 -3.81 5.71
C LEU A 23 16.74 -3.44 7.14
N CYS A 24 16.07 -4.01 8.15
CA CYS A 24 16.37 -3.82 9.56
C CYS A 24 17.57 -4.69 9.99
N VAL A 25 18.71 -4.53 9.30
CA VAL A 25 19.98 -5.18 9.63
C VAL A 25 20.89 -4.25 10.43
N GLU A 26 21.81 -4.82 11.19
CA GLU A 26 22.76 -4.05 11.99
C GLU A 26 23.59 -3.08 11.12
N GLY A 27 23.83 -1.87 11.64
CA GLY A 27 24.60 -0.82 10.96
C GLY A 27 23.79 0.09 10.04
N VAL A 28 22.51 -0.22 9.75
CA VAL A 28 21.62 0.67 8.98
C VAL A 28 21.14 1.83 9.85
N LYS A 29 21.29 3.06 9.35
CA LYS A 29 20.82 4.25 10.07
C LYS A 29 19.30 4.36 9.98
N PRO A 30 18.60 4.78 11.05
CA PRO A 30 17.15 5.00 11.01
C PRO A 30 16.70 5.95 9.89
N SER A 31 17.51 6.96 9.55
CA SER A 31 17.20 7.88 8.45
C SER A 31 17.16 7.21 7.07
N GLN A 32 17.93 6.13 6.86
CA GLN A 32 17.86 5.34 5.63
C GLN A 32 16.55 4.54 5.59
N LEU A 33 16.13 3.96 6.72
CA LEU A 33 14.87 3.24 6.83
C LEU A 33 13.68 4.16 6.54
N ILE A 34 13.68 5.39 7.05
CA ILE A 34 12.63 6.39 6.77
C ILE A 34 12.58 6.71 5.27
N LYS A 35 13.74 6.92 4.63
CA LYS A 35 13.81 7.19 3.20
C LYS A 35 13.22 6.03 2.38
N VAL A 36 13.56 4.79 2.73
CA VAL A 36 13.02 3.60 2.05
C VAL A 36 11.53 3.43 2.34
N ALA A 37 11.07 3.72 3.56
CA ALA A 37 9.67 3.68 3.93
C ALA A 37 8.81 4.60 3.05
N ILE A 38 9.30 5.82 2.78
CA ILE A 38 8.61 6.76 1.87
C ILE A 38 8.50 6.18 0.46
N ILE A 39 9.56 5.55 -0.05
CA ILE A 39 9.55 4.92 -1.38
C ILE A 39 8.51 3.80 -1.44
N ILE A 40 8.51 2.90 -0.46
CA ILE A 40 7.54 1.80 -0.37
C ILE A 40 6.12 2.36 -0.27
N PHE A 41 5.90 3.38 0.54
CA PHE A 41 4.59 4.00 0.72
C PHE A 41 4.04 4.57 -0.59
N VAL A 42 4.88 5.23 -1.39
CA VAL A 42 4.51 5.72 -2.73
C VAL A 42 4.12 4.56 -3.65
N ILE A 43 4.88 3.46 -3.62
CA ILE A 43 4.55 2.26 -4.41
C ILE A 43 3.18 1.70 -3.99
N LEU A 44 2.88 1.63 -2.68
CA LEU A 44 1.58 1.16 -2.19
C LEU A 44 0.43 2.06 -2.66
N ILE A 45 0.63 3.38 -2.71
CA ILE A 45 -0.36 4.32 -3.27
C ILE A 45 -0.62 4.02 -4.75
N ILE A 46 0.45 3.84 -5.54
CA ILE A 46 0.34 3.53 -6.97
C ILE A 46 -0.44 2.23 -7.18
N VAL A 47 -0.12 1.18 -6.42
CA VAL A 47 -0.81 -0.10 -6.48
C VAL A 47 -2.29 0.05 -6.08
N ALA A 48 -2.60 0.84 -5.05
CA ALA A 48 -3.96 1.08 -4.63
C ALA A 48 -4.79 1.80 -5.71
N ILE A 49 -4.23 2.85 -6.33
CA ILE A 49 -4.88 3.56 -7.44
C ILE A 49 -5.10 2.60 -8.62
N ALA A 50 -4.10 1.79 -8.97
CA ALA A 50 -4.22 0.81 -10.05
C ALA A 50 -5.31 -0.24 -9.74
N ALA A 51 -5.38 -0.74 -8.51
CA ALA A 51 -6.38 -1.72 -8.11
C ALA A 51 -7.81 -1.13 -8.15
N ILE A 52 -7.99 0.07 -7.59
CA ILE A 52 -9.30 0.77 -7.61
C ILE A 52 -9.70 1.09 -9.04
N GLY A 53 -8.80 1.66 -9.84
CA GLY A 53 -9.05 1.95 -11.25
C GLY A 53 -9.40 0.69 -12.04
N SER A 54 -8.67 -0.41 -11.82
CA SER A 54 -8.96 -1.68 -12.50
C SER A 54 -10.35 -2.22 -12.13
N ALA A 55 -10.74 -2.12 -10.86
CA ALA A 55 -12.07 -2.53 -10.42
C ALA A 55 -13.18 -1.68 -11.06
N GLU A 56 -12.99 -0.37 -11.17
CA GLU A 56 -13.92 0.54 -11.84
C GLU A 56 -14.04 0.26 -13.35
N LEU A 57 -12.91 0.13 -14.05
CA LEU A 57 -12.91 -0.22 -15.48
C LEU A 57 -13.60 -1.56 -15.74
N TYR A 58 -13.38 -2.54 -14.87
CA TYR A 58 -14.05 -3.84 -14.96
C TYR A 58 -15.56 -3.72 -14.74
N SER A 59 -15.99 -2.89 -13.79
CA SER A 59 -17.41 -2.58 -13.56
C SER A 59 -18.06 -1.97 -14.80
N TRP A 60 -17.40 -1.01 -15.46
CA TRP A 60 -17.90 -0.39 -16.69
C TRP A 60 -18.00 -1.37 -17.86
N TYR A 61 -17.02 -2.26 -18.00
CA TYR A 61 -17.04 -3.33 -19.00
C TYR A 61 -18.26 -4.24 -18.79
N LEU A 62 -18.51 -4.68 -17.55
CA LEU A 62 -19.67 -5.50 -17.23
C LEU A 62 -21.00 -4.77 -17.45
N ALA A 63 -21.06 -3.47 -17.16
CA ALA A 63 -22.25 -2.65 -17.38
C ALA A 63 -22.55 -2.43 -18.88
N SER A 64 -21.51 -2.29 -19.71
CA SER A 64 -21.65 -2.09 -21.17
C SER A 64 -21.96 -3.39 -21.93
N SER A 65 -21.62 -4.54 -21.35
CA SER A 65 -21.83 -5.86 -21.96
C SER A 65 -23.16 -6.52 -21.56
N ARG A 66 -24.03 -5.79 -20.86
CA ARG A 66 -25.37 -6.21 -20.42
C ARG A 66 -26.44 -5.66 -21.35
#